data_AF-A0A2G5LQN7-F1
#
_entry.id   AF-A0A2G5LQN7-F1
#
_cell.length_a   1.000
_cell.length_b   1.000
_cell.length_c   1.000
_cell.angle_alpha   90.00
_cell.angle_beta   90.00
_cell.angle_gamma   90.00
#
_symmetry.space_group_name_H-M   'P 1'
#
loop_
_entity.id
_entity.type
_entity.pdbx_description
1 polymer ?
#
loop_
_entity_poly.entity_id
_entity_poly.type
_entity_poly.pdbx_seq_one_letter_code
_entity_poly.pdbx_strand_id
1 'polypeptide(L)'
;MLSVNNKLYRTFALFEPAHQQPGAVRDTPLVSYTTAQAARHLLRASREMGLKWQDHNRDGVIDIASEFFTPDESHRVSHVPKGARELNEQQKKRALTSMQAWADVARIKFSHKSASNEGRLTLGVYEGNEESYATLPFPKSFKKGGEAWLDSEHARPRTDRYDQHVMAHEIGHTLGLDHTGDYNRQPAKRGYIEDSQAYSLMSYNPEISSGQNFAKNAQWTHYSVAPLMHDIAAIQAAYGANYQTRSGDTVYGFNSNTERDYFSLTSSQDAPVFCIWDGGGNDTLDCSGFNQKQTINLNAEAFSDVGGMKGNVSIAKGVTIENAIGGSHDDTLIGNRANNRLKGGGGADTLRGGGGADVFVYDKASDSTPASADLITDFVSGRDRIDLTGLSQDTRTQLQLVHTYTGRAGDTLVRFNAYSNRYFVAIDLTGNGQTDFLLKSTRLIRPQDISGLTTSRYASG
;
A
#
# COMPACT_ATOMS: atom_id res chain seq x y z
N MET A 1 -6.28 32.28 41.37
CA MET A 1 -6.74 30.91 41.69
C MET A 1 -7.31 30.29 40.42
N LEU A 2 -6.75 29.15 40.00
CA LEU A 2 -7.36 27.99 39.28
C LEU A 2 -8.36 28.31 38.13
N SER A 3 -8.28 27.82 36.90
CA SER A 3 -7.68 26.60 36.35
C SER A 3 -7.61 26.74 34.82
N VAL A 4 -6.51 26.28 34.23
CA VAL A 4 -6.27 26.16 32.79
C VAL A 4 -7.11 25.00 32.26
N ASN A 5 -8.08 25.25 31.38
CA ASN A 5 -8.83 24.19 30.69
C ASN A 5 -8.27 23.98 29.27
N ASN A 6 -7.33 23.05 29.18
CA ASN A 6 -6.89 22.39 27.94
C ASN A 6 -8.08 21.60 27.35
N LYS A 7 -8.75 22.13 26.33
CA LYS A 7 -9.62 21.31 25.46
C LYS A 7 -8.84 20.86 24.24
N LEU A 8 -8.24 19.68 24.36
CA LEU A 8 -7.75 18.88 23.25
C LEU A 8 -8.94 18.50 22.35
N TYR A 9 -8.81 18.81 21.05
CA TYR A 9 -9.67 18.31 19.99
C TYR A 9 -9.55 16.79 19.94
N ARG A 10 -10.64 16.08 20.27
CA ARG A 10 -10.79 14.64 20.02
C ARG A 10 -11.21 14.44 18.58
N THR A 11 -10.33 13.85 17.78
CA THR A 11 -10.61 13.30 16.45
C THR A 11 -10.49 11.77 16.54
N PHE A 12 -11.28 11.07 15.71
CA PHE A 12 -11.28 9.62 15.45
C PHE A 12 -11.97 8.71 16.48
N ALA A 13 -13.28 8.57 16.32
CA ALA A 13 -14.00 7.33 16.60
C ALA A 13 -14.86 7.02 15.36
N LEU A 14 -14.33 6.21 14.45
CA LEU A 14 -15.05 5.61 13.33
C LEU A 14 -14.82 4.10 13.33
N PHE A 15 -14.97 3.45 14.48
CA PHE A 15 -15.17 2.01 14.61
C PHE A 15 -15.86 1.73 15.96
N GLU A 16 -17.18 1.93 16.00
CA GLU A 16 -18.04 1.23 16.95
C GLU A 16 -18.92 0.25 16.17
N PRO A 17 -19.05 -1.02 16.57
CA PRO A 17 -19.92 -1.97 15.90
C PRO A 17 -21.38 -1.65 16.25
N ALA A 18 -22.13 -1.14 15.28
CA ALA A 18 -23.58 -1.08 15.37
C ALA A 18 -24.19 -2.48 15.22
N HIS A 19 -25.15 -2.79 16.10
CA HIS A 19 -26.06 -3.94 16.15
C HIS A 19 -25.57 -5.23 16.84
N GLN A 20 -25.73 -5.28 18.17
CA GLN A 20 -26.01 -6.54 18.87
C GLN A 20 -27.52 -6.70 19.09
N GLN A 21 -28.10 -7.75 18.50
CA GLN A 21 -29.40 -8.29 18.86
C GLN A 21 -29.34 -8.93 20.26
N PRO A 22 -30.41 -8.89 21.08
CA PRO A 22 -30.38 -9.45 22.42
C PRO A 22 -30.54 -10.98 22.35
N GLY A 23 -29.44 -11.71 22.55
CA GLY A 23 -29.48 -13.18 22.68
C GLY A 23 -28.19 -13.95 22.38
N ALA A 24 -27.10 -13.30 21.96
CA ALA A 24 -25.87 -14.01 21.60
C ALA A 24 -24.97 -14.31 22.81
N VAL A 25 -24.49 -15.56 22.88
CA VAL A 25 -23.41 -16.04 23.74
C VAL A 25 -22.26 -15.05 23.72
N ARG A 26 -21.69 -14.74 24.90
CA ARG A 26 -20.55 -13.81 25.03
C ARG A 26 -19.32 -14.40 24.33
N ASP A 27 -19.15 -14.12 23.06
CA ASP A 27 -17.87 -14.29 22.38
C ASP A 27 -16.85 -13.38 23.06
N THR A 28 -15.74 -13.96 23.53
CA THR A 28 -14.61 -13.17 24.02
C THR A 28 -14.17 -12.24 22.89
N PRO A 29 -14.12 -10.91 23.12
CA PRO A 29 -13.69 -9.99 22.07
C PRO A 29 -12.28 -10.37 21.60
N LEU A 30 -12.10 -10.46 20.28
CA LEU A 30 -10.80 -10.74 19.69
C LEU A 30 -9.80 -9.64 20.08
N VAL A 31 -8.57 -10.04 20.35
CA VAL A 31 -7.47 -9.11 20.59
C VAL A 31 -6.94 -8.56 19.26
N SER A 32 -6.47 -7.32 19.27
CA SER A 32 -5.72 -6.75 18.14
C SER A 32 -4.24 -7.09 18.29
N TYR A 33 -3.62 -7.56 17.21
CA TYR A 33 -2.20 -7.80 17.10
C TYR A 33 -1.52 -6.66 16.35
N THR A 34 -0.44 -6.14 16.93
CA THR A 34 0.55 -5.37 16.17
C THR A 34 1.19 -6.25 15.10
N THR A 35 1.72 -5.63 14.04
CA THR A 35 2.50 -6.28 13.00
C THR A 35 3.59 -7.21 13.57
N ALA A 36 4.25 -6.81 14.66
CA ALA A 36 5.27 -7.63 15.31
C ALA A 36 4.70 -8.85 16.07
N GLN A 37 3.49 -8.73 16.65
CA GLN A 37 2.80 -9.87 17.27
C GLN A 37 2.34 -10.86 16.19
N ALA A 38 1.74 -10.38 15.12
CA ALA A 38 1.32 -11.21 13.99
C ALA A 38 2.52 -11.90 13.32
N ALA A 39 3.62 -11.18 13.05
CA ALA A 39 4.84 -11.75 12.52
C ALA A 39 5.41 -12.89 13.39
N ARG A 40 5.42 -12.70 14.72
CA ARG A 40 5.83 -13.76 15.65
C ARG A 40 4.89 -14.96 15.63
N HIS A 41 3.59 -14.73 15.40
CA HIS A 41 2.58 -15.79 15.35
C HIS A 41 2.66 -16.60 14.05
N LEU A 42 2.89 -15.94 12.91
CA LEU A 42 3.16 -16.57 11.60
C LEU A 42 4.44 -17.40 11.58
N LEU A 43 5.37 -17.18 12.53
CA LEU A 43 6.62 -17.92 12.65
C LEU A 43 6.60 -18.91 13.82
N ARG A 44 5.45 -19.26 14.39
CA ARG A 44 5.39 -20.06 15.63
C ARG A 44 6.09 -21.42 15.49
N ALA A 45 5.79 -22.19 14.44
CA ALA A 45 6.42 -23.48 14.19
C ALA A 45 7.90 -23.30 13.83
N SER A 46 8.22 -22.31 12.99
CA SER A 46 9.59 -21.95 12.63
C SER A 46 10.46 -21.61 13.84
N ARG A 47 9.92 -20.90 14.83
CA ARG A 47 10.63 -20.50 16.06
C ARG A 47 10.79 -21.65 17.04
N GLU A 48 9.76 -22.49 17.18
CA GLU A 48 9.77 -23.60 18.14
C GLU A 48 10.58 -24.80 17.64
N MET A 49 10.48 -25.10 16.34
CA MET A 49 11.02 -26.32 15.74
C MET A 49 12.18 -26.06 14.76
N GLY A 50 12.50 -24.81 14.46
CA GLY A 50 13.56 -24.43 13.52
C GLY A 50 13.20 -24.69 12.06
N LEU A 51 11.91 -24.66 11.69
CA LEU A 51 11.39 -24.98 10.35
C LEU A 51 11.51 -23.81 9.36
N LYS A 52 12.72 -23.27 9.24
CA LYS A 52 13.09 -22.22 8.28
C LYS A 52 14.40 -22.55 7.58
N TRP A 53 14.64 -21.97 6.42
CA TRP A 53 15.92 -22.12 5.71
C TRP A 53 17.08 -21.57 6.54
N GLN A 54 18.27 -22.15 6.36
CA GLN A 54 19.49 -21.74 7.06
C GLN A 54 20.49 -21.18 6.05
N ASP A 55 21.22 -20.16 6.48
CA ASP A 55 22.34 -19.59 5.74
C ASP A 55 23.61 -20.41 6.08
N HIS A 56 23.81 -21.55 5.39
CA HIS A 56 24.96 -22.41 5.63
C HIS A 56 26.25 -21.81 5.08
N ASN A 57 26.18 -21.08 3.97
CA ASN A 57 27.33 -20.45 3.32
C ASN A 57 27.77 -19.13 3.99
N ARG A 58 26.90 -18.54 4.83
CA ARG A 58 27.11 -17.33 5.63
C ARG A 58 27.33 -16.05 4.81
N ASP A 59 26.72 -15.96 3.63
CA ASP A 59 26.75 -14.77 2.78
C ASP A 59 25.64 -13.75 3.14
N GLY A 60 24.75 -14.11 4.07
CA GLY A 60 23.65 -13.28 4.54
C GLY A 60 22.46 -13.24 3.58
N VAL A 61 22.37 -14.15 2.61
CA VAL A 61 21.23 -14.29 1.69
C VAL A 61 20.85 -15.76 1.58
N ILE A 62 19.58 -16.09 1.79
CA ILE A 62 19.11 -17.46 1.59
C ILE A 62 18.93 -17.73 0.09
N ASP A 63 19.83 -18.54 -0.48
CA ASP A 63 19.76 -18.96 -1.89
C ASP A 63 18.99 -20.27 -2.05
N ILE A 64 17.75 -20.21 -2.54
CA ILE A 64 16.88 -21.37 -2.69
C ILE A 64 16.85 -21.79 -4.17
N ALA A 65 17.26 -23.02 -4.48
CA ALA A 65 17.10 -23.56 -5.82
C ALA A 65 15.61 -23.77 -6.13
N SER A 66 15.04 -23.06 -7.10
CA SER A 66 13.65 -23.26 -7.53
C SER A 66 13.57 -24.22 -8.71
N GLU A 67 12.72 -25.25 -8.60
CA GLU A 67 12.49 -26.26 -9.63
C GLU A 67 11.00 -26.51 -9.85
N PHE A 68 10.61 -26.84 -11.08
CA PHE A 68 9.27 -27.31 -11.40
C PHE A 68 9.27 -28.84 -11.48
N PHE A 69 8.28 -29.47 -10.87
CA PHE A 69 8.15 -30.92 -10.84
C PHE A 69 8.01 -31.48 -12.25
N THR A 70 8.75 -32.54 -12.55
CA THR A 70 8.53 -33.40 -13.72
C THR A 70 8.33 -34.84 -13.25
N PRO A 71 7.44 -35.63 -13.90
CA PRO A 71 7.20 -37.02 -13.50
C PRO A 71 8.46 -37.90 -13.46
N ASP A 72 9.42 -37.65 -14.36
CA ASP A 72 10.70 -38.37 -14.45
C ASP A 72 11.61 -38.11 -13.24
N GLU A 73 11.35 -37.03 -12.48
CA GLU A 73 12.08 -36.64 -11.28
C GLU A 73 11.34 -36.97 -9.97
N SER A 74 10.38 -37.91 -9.99
CA SER A 74 9.60 -38.35 -8.83
C SER A 74 10.41 -38.70 -7.57
N HIS A 75 11.65 -39.19 -7.73
CA HIS A 75 12.56 -39.49 -6.62
C HIS A 75 13.05 -38.25 -5.83
N ARG A 76 12.78 -37.04 -6.35
CA ARG A 76 13.23 -35.77 -5.78
C ARG A 76 12.20 -35.16 -4.82
N VAL A 77 10.97 -35.66 -4.77
CA VAL A 77 9.90 -35.17 -3.88
C VAL A 77 9.58 -36.19 -2.79
N SER A 78 8.94 -35.73 -1.73
CA SER A 78 8.61 -36.50 -0.55
C SER A 78 7.51 -37.54 -0.81
N HIS A 79 6.54 -37.15 -1.64
CA HIS A 79 5.39 -37.91 -2.11
C HIS A 79 4.96 -37.34 -3.47
N VAL A 80 4.61 -38.22 -4.42
CA VAL A 80 4.03 -37.79 -5.71
C VAL A 80 2.52 -37.94 -5.61
N PRO A 81 1.74 -36.85 -5.56
CA PRO A 81 0.29 -36.92 -5.51
C PRO A 81 -0.29 -37.49 -6.80
N LYS A 82 -1.54 -37.98 -6.73
CA LYS A 82 -2.24 -38.50 -7.90
C LYS A 82 -2.36 -37.43 -8.98
N GLY A 83 -2.07 -37.80 -10.24
CA GLY A 83 -2.16 -36.89 -11.38
C GLY A 83 -1.12 -35.76 -11.35
N ALA A 84 -0.05 -35.90 -10.56
CA ALA A 84 1.04 -34.94 -10.50
C ALA A 84 1.63 -34.69 -11.90
N ARG A 85 1.78 -33.42 -12.25
CA ARG A 85 2.31 -32.96 -13.53
C ARG A 85 3.04 -31.65 -13.39
N GLU A 86 3.83 -31.34 -14.41
CA GLU A 86 4.53 -30.07 -14.52
C GLU A 86 3.53 -28.90 -14.65
N LEU A 87 3.94 -27.74 -14.14
CA LEU A 87 3.27 -26.47 -14.40
C LEU A 87 3.36 -26.16 -15.90
N ASN A 88 2.29 -25.58 -16.48
CA ASN A 88 2.39 -25.02 -17.83
C ASN A 88 3.15 -23.67 -17.82
N GLU A 89 3.49 -23.14 -18.98
CA GLU A 89 4.29 -21.91 -19.10
C GLU A 89 3.68 -20.69 -18.40
N GLN A 90 2.35 -20.54 -18.41
CA GLN A 90 1.67 -19.45 -17.71
C GLN A 90 1.77 -19.61 -16.19
N GLN A 91 1.59 -20.83 -15.69
CA GLN A 91 1.73 -21.17 -14.27
C GLN A 91 3.19 -20.97 -13.80
N LYS A 92 4.17 -21.39 -14.60
CA LYS A 92 5.60 -21.14 -14.32
C LYS A 92 5.89 -19.64 -14.21
N LYS A 93 5.38 -18.83 -15.14
CA LYS A 93 5.54 -17.37 -15.08
C LYS A 93 4.97 -16.79 -13.79
N ARG A 94 3.75 -17.20 -13.40
CA ARG A 94 3.13 -16.76 -12.14
C ARG A 94 3.93 -17.20 -10.92
N ALA A 95 4.49 -18.41 -10.93
CA ALA A 95 5.32 -18.91 -9.84
C ALA A 95 6.59 -18.08 -9.66
N LEU A 96 7.25 -17.75 -10.76
CA LEU A 96 8.41 -16.88 -10.76
C LEU A 96 8.07 -15.47 -10.26
N THR A 97 6.91 -14.92 -10.65
CA THR A 97 6.44 -13.62 -10.10
C THR A 97 6.20 -13.68 -8.59
N SER A 98 5.57 -14.73 -8.09
CA SER A 98 5.33 -14.90 -6.64
C SER A 98 6.64 -15.12 -5.87
N MET A 99 7.58 -15.90 -6.41
CA MET A 99 8.93 -16.05 -5.86
C MET A 99 9.66 -14.70 -5.81
N GLN A 100 9.60 -13.91 -6.89
CA GLN A 100 10.19 -12.58 -6.94
C GLN A 100 9.55 -11.64 -5.91
N ALA A 101 8.23 -11.71 -5.70
CA ALA A 101 7.55 -10.89 -4.69
C ALA A 101 8.03 -11.18 -3.26
N TRP A 102 8.34 -12.45 -2.93
CA TRP A 102 8.97 -12.81 -1.65
C TRP A 102 10.44 -12.35 -1.57
N ALA A 103 11.20 -12.49 -2.66
CA ALA A 103 12.61 -12.06 -2.73
C ALA A 103 12.78 -10.52 -2.71
N ASP A 104 11.77 -9.78 -3.17
CA ASP A 104 11.75 -8.32 -3.09
C ASP A 104 11.75 -7.83 -1.64
N VAL A 105 11.10 -8.55 -0.71
CA VAL A 105 10.85 -8.04 0.64
C VAL A 105 11.82 -8.56 1.70
N ALA A 106 12.53 -9.66 1.43
CA ALA A 106 13.48 -10.29 2.35
C ALA A 106 14.78 -10.70 1.66
N ARG A 107 15.84 -10.94 2.43
CA ARG A 107 17.16 -11.38 1.92
C ARG A 107 17.14 -12.86 1.52
N ILE A 108 16.28 -13.17 0.57
CA ILE A 108 16.15 -14.49 -0.06
C ILE A 108 16.24 -14.30 -1.57
N LYS A 109 16.75 -15.30 -2.28
CA LYS A 109 16.74 -15.33 -3.74
C LYS A 109 16.39 -16.72 -4.23
N PHE A 110 15.72 -16.78 -5.37
CA PHE A 110 15.39 -18.01 -6.05
C PHE A 110 16.28 -18.13 -7.28
N SER A 111 17.07 -19.19 -7.34
CA SER A 111 18.02 -19.40 -8.44
C SER A 111 17.86 -20.78 -9.07
N HIS A 112 18.47 -20.97 -10.24
CA HIS A 112 18.59 -22.30 -10.82
C HIS A 112 19.58 -23.15 -10.01
N LYS A 113 19.40 -24.47 -10.07
CA LYS A 113 20.20 -25.45 -9.35
C LYS A 113 21.71 -25.21 -9.52
N SER A 114 22.39 -25.03 -8.40
CA SER A 114 23.83 -24.81 -8.27
C SER A 114 24.38 -25.51 -7.03
N ALA A 115 25.71 -25.59 -6.91
CA ALA A 115 26.37 -26.20 -5.75
C ALA A 115 26.32 -25.32 -4.48
N SER A 116 25.95 -24.05 -4.59
CA SER A 116 25.95 -23.06 -3.49
C SER A 116 24.58 -22.76 -2.90
N ASN A 117 23.52 -23.41 -3.40
CA ASN A 117 22.18 -23.22 -2.86
C ASN A 117 22.04 -23.80 -1.44
N GLU A 118 21.28 -23.11 -0.60
CA GLU A 118 20.94 -23.49 0.77
C GLU A 118 19.86 -24.57 0.86
N GLY A 119 19.20 -24.85 -0.26
CA GLY A 119 18.16 -25.85 -0.36
C GLY A 119 17.45 -25.81 -1.70
N ARG A 120 16.33 -26.52 -1.77
CA ARG A 120 15.49 -26.58 -2.97
C ARG A 120 14.02 -26.38 -2.62
N LEU A 121 13.32 -25.63 -3.47
CA LEU A 121 11.88 -25.54 -3.56
C LEU A 121 11.40 -26.21 -4.85
N THR A 122 10.46 -27.17 -4.75
CA THR A 122 9.83 -27.82 -5.90
C THR A 122 8.34 -27.46 -5.97
N LEU A 123 7.89 -26.98 -7.14
CA LEU A 123 6.47 -26.68 -7.40
C LEU A 123 5.88 -27.66 -8.42
N GLY A 124 4.70 -28.19 -8.14
CA GLY A 124 3.96 -29.07 -9.05
C GLY A 124 2.46 -28.78 -9.05
N VAL A 125 1.75 -29.29 -10.05
CA VAL A 125 0.28 -29.34 -10.07
C VAL A 125 -0.16 -30.79 -9.92
N TYR A 126 -1.28 -31.04 -9.26
CA TYR A 126 -1.85 -32.38 -9.15
C TYR A 126 -3.36 -32.39 -9.42
N GLU A 127 -3.92 -33.58 -9.68
CA GLU A 127 -5.38 -33.74 -9.83
C GLU A 127 -6.04 -33.77 -8.46
N GLY A 128 -6.66 -32.67 -8.06
CA GLY A 128 -7.35 -32.52 -6.78
C GLY A 128 -8.74 -31.91 -6.92
N ASN A 129 -9.28 -31.47 -5.79
CA ASN A 129 -10.60 -30.85 -5.65
C ASN A 129 -10.55 -29.61 -4.74
N GLU A 130 -9.75 -28.60 -5.11
CA GLU A 130 -9.62 -27.31 -4.43
C GLU A 130 -8.86 -27.34 -3.08
N GLU A 131 -7.88 -28.24 -2.93
CA GLU A 131 -6.98 -28.26 -1.76
C GLU A 131 -5.51 -28.21 -2.19
N SER A 132 -4.92 -27.01 -2.27
CA SER A 132 -3.47 -26.87 -2.43
C SER A 132 -2.76 -27.12 -1.10
N TYR A 133 -1.50 -27.54 -1.14
CA TYR A 133 -0.71 -27.73 0.08
C TYR A 133 0.79 -27.52 -0.15
N ALA A 134 1.49 -27.22 0.94
CA ALA A 134 2.93 -27.09 0.95
C ALA A 134 3.56 -27.74 2.19
N THR A 135 4.86 -27.98 2.11
CA THR A 135 5.68 -28.43 3.23
C THR A 135 6.56 -27.29 3.75
N LEU A 136 6.61 -27.13 5.07
CA LEU A 136 7.59 -26.25 5.71
C LEU A 136 9.02 -26.78 5.46
N PRO A 137 10.04 -25.91 5.37
CA PRO A 137 11.40 -26.34 5.13
C PRO A 137 11.96 -27.08 6.33
N PHE A 138 12.46 -28.31 6.12
CA PHE A 138 13.08 -29.14 7.15
C PHE A 138 14.62 -29.08 7.07
N PRO A 139 15.32 -28.32 7.93
CA PRO A 139 16.76 -28.09 7.80
C PRO A 139 17.61 -29.36 7.98
N LYS A 140 17.08 -30.36 8.69
CA LYS A 140 17.81 -31.61 9.01
C LYS A 140 17.71 -32.68 7.92
N SER A 141 16.90 -32.48 6.88
CA SER A 141 16.73 -33.42 5.76
C SER A 141 16.83 -32.70 4.43
N PHE A 142 18.06 -32.34 4.04
CA PHE A 142 18.41 -31.76 2.74
C PHE A 142 17.83 -32.52 1.53
N LYS A 143 17.53 -33.82 1.69
CA LYS A 143 17.04 -34.68 0.61
C LYS A 143 15.59 -34.43 0.18
N LYS A 144 14.79 -33.71 0.98
CA LYS A 144 13.38 -33.39 0.71
C LYS A 144 13.13 -31.91 1.05
N GLY A 145 13.55 -31.02 0.15
CA GLY A 145 13.40 -29.57 0.29
C GLY A 145 11.93 -29.11 0.44
N GLY A 146 11.68 -27.81 0.32
CA GLY A 146 10.31 -27.28 0.32
C GLY A 146 9.55 -27.78 -0.90
N GLU A 147 8.30 -28.19 -0.71
CA GLU A 147 7.42 -28.67 -1.77
C GLU A 147 6.12 -27.87 -1.72
N ALA A 148 5.65 -27.40 -2.87
CA ALA A 148 4.35 -26.75 -3.01
C ALA A 148 3.59 -27.43 -4.15
N TRP A 149 2.40 -27.95 -3.83
CA TRP A 149 1.53 -28.68 -4.73
C TRP A 149 0.23 -27.92 -4.92
N LEU A 150 0.05 -27.40 -6.13
CA LEU A 150 -1.16 -26.68 -6.51
C LEU A 150 -2.21 -27.67 -6.99
N ASP A 151 -3.40 -27.55 -6.40
CA ASP A 151 -4.58 -28.23 -6.91
C ASP A 151 -4.89 -27.77 -8.36
N SER A 152 -5.37 -28.69 -9.19
CA SER A 152 -5.63 -28.42 -10.61
C SER A 152 -6.73 -27.37 -10.87
N GLU A 153 -7.70 -27.20 -9.96
CA GLU A 153 -8.73 -26.15 -10.03
C GLU A 153 -8.15 -24.81 -9.56
N HIS A 154 -7.40 -24.80 -8.44
CA HIS A 154 -6.67 -23.63 -7.97
C HIS A 154 -5.60 -23.13 -8.95
N ALA A 155 -5.03 -24.00 -9.77
CA ALA A 155 -4.02 -23.62 -10.75
C ALA A 155 -4.62 -23.06 -12.06
N ARG A 156 -5.96 -22.95 -12.18
CA ARG A 156 -6.62 -22.36 -13.36
C ARG A 156 -6.58 -20.84 -13.29
N PRO A 157 -6.20 -20.14 -14.38
CA PRO A 157 -6.17 -18.69 -14.39
C PRO A 157 -7.53 -18.06 -14.08
N ARG A 158 -7.54 -17.10 -13.16
CA ARG A 158 -8.74 -16.33 -12.79
C ARG A 158 -8.51 -14.83 -12.95
N THR A 159 -9.59 -14.10 -13.18
CA THR A 159 -9.59 -12.63 -13.31
C THR A 159 -9.34 -11.94 -11.96
N ASP A 160 -9.81 -12.52 -10.86
CA ASP A 160 -9.58 -12.06 -9.49
C ASP A 160 -8.18 -12.39 -8.95
N ARG A 161 -7.37 -13.11 -9.74
CA ARG A 161 -6.02 -13.58 -9.43
C ARG A 161 -5.91 -14.55 -8.25
N TYR A 162 -7.00 -15.19 -7.84
CA TYR A 162 -6.98 -16.15 -6.72
C TYR A 162 -5.99 -17.31 -6.94
N ASP A 163 -5.81 -17.73 -8.19
CA ASP A 163 -4.84 -18.79 -8.52
C ASP A 163 -3.40 -18.41 -8.17
N GLN A 164 -3.04 -17.14 -8.36
CA GLN A 164 -1.72 -16.63 -8.04
C GLN A 164 -1.58 -16.28 -6.55
N HIS A 165 -2.69 -15.89 -5.90
CA HIS A 165 -2.77 -15.76 -4.44
C HIS A 165 -2.42 -17.07 -3.74
N VAL A 166 -3.08 -18.19 -4.14
CA VAL A 166 -2.80 -19.52 -3.60
C VAL A 166 -1.34 -19.91 -3.86
N MET A 167 -0.81 -19.62 -5.05
CA MET A 167 0.59 -19.89 -5.35
C MET A 167 1.56 -19.11 -4.45
N ALA A 168 1.30 -17.82 -4.20
CA ALA A 168 2.11 -17.01 -3.29
C ALA A 168 2.00 -17.49 -1.83
N HIS A 169 0.81 -17.94 -1.42
CA HIS A 169 0.53 -18.56 -0.12
C HIS A 169 1.35 -19.83 0.08
N GLU A 170 1.29 -20.79 -0.85
CA GLU A 170 2.04 -22.05 -0.73
C GLU A 170 3.55 -21.81 -0.71
N ILE A 171 4.06 -20.86 -1.51
CA ILE A 171 5.47 -20.46 -1.44
C ILE A 171 5.80 -19.89 -0.05
N GLY A 172 4.91 -19.10 0.55
CA GLY A 172 5.05 -18.61 1.93
C GLY A 172 5.24 -19.72 2.96
N HIS A 173 4.48 -20.82 2.85
CA HIS A 173 4.69 -22.01 3.67
C HIS A 173 6.08 -22.62 3.46
N THR A 174 6.52 -22.78 2.21
CA THR A 174 7.87 -23.30 1.94
C THR A 174 9.00 -22.40 2.45
N LEU A 175 8.70 -21.15 2.80
CA LEU A 175 9.61 -20.21 3.43
C LEU A 175 9.54 -20.22 4.97
N GLY A 176 8.67 -21.05 5.57
CA GLY A 176 8.56 -21.22 7.02
C GLY A 176 7.44 -20.43 7.68
N LEU A 177 6.48 -19.89 6.91
CA LEU A 177 5.32 -19.21 7.47
C LEU A 177 4.19 -20.20 7.75
N ASP A 178 3.56 -20.08 8.91
CA ASP A 178 2.34 -20.79 9.27
C ASP A 178 1.09 -20.02 8.80
N HIS A 179 -0.08 -20.65 8.85
CA HIS A 179 -1.35 -19.90 8.78
C HIS A 179 -1.45 -18.89 9.92
N THR A 180 -2.24 -17.82 9.74
CA THR A 180 -2.51 -16.80 10.78
C THR A 180 -3.29 -17.33 11.99
N GLY A 181 -3.78 -18.57 11.96
CA GLY A 181 -4.35 -19.24 13.13
C GLY A 181 -4.12 -20.75 13.08
N ASP A 182 -4.55 -21.45 14.14
CA ASP A 182 -4.44 -22.91 14.25
C ASP A 182 -5.62 -23.59 13.53
N TYR A 183 -5.64 -23.43 12.21
CA TYR A 183 -6.59 -24.06 11.31
C TYR A 183 -5.86 -24.53 10.04
N ASN A 184 -6.39 -25.58 9.43
CA ASN A 184 -5.90 -26.12 8.15
C ASN A 184 -7.05 -26.32 7.13
N ARG A 185 -8.27 -25.90 7.47
CA ARG A 185 -9.49 -26.05 6.67
C ARG A 185 -10.48 -24.93 7.00
N GLN A 186 -11.42 -24.68 6.08
CA GLN A 186 -12.55 -23.80 6.31
C GLN A 186 -13.66 -24.50 7.13
N PRO A 187 -14.47 -23.76 7.92
CA PRO A 187 -14.32 -22.34 8.23
C PRO A 187 -13.17 -22.10 9.21
N ALA A 188 -12.29 -21.14 8.89
CA ALA A 188 -11.22 -20.72 9.77
C ALA A 188 -11.76 -19.89 10.96
N LYS A 189 -11.35 -20.23 12.17
CA LYS A 189 -11.70 -19.44 13.37
C LYS A 189 -10.60 -18.44 13.67
N ARG A 190 -10.94 -17.15 13.67
CA ARG A 190 -10.00 -16.07 13.96
C ARG A 190 -9.54 -16.06 15.41
N GLY A 191 -8.23 -15.93 15.59
CA GLY A 191 -7.59 -15.75 16.90
C GLY A 191 -7.37 -14.28 17.30
N TYR A 192 -7.30 -13.37 16.32
CA TYR A 192 -7.10 -11.93 16.49
C TYR A 192 -7.77 -11.13 15.36
N ILE A 193 -7.93 -9.83 15.54
CA ILE A 193 -8.69 -8.96 14.62
C ILE A 193 -8.05 -8.90 13.22
N GLU A 194 -6.74 -8.96 13.12
CA GLU A 194 -6.02 -8.82 11.86
C GLU A 194 -5.76 -10.18 11.17
N ASP A 195 -6.36 -11.26 11.66
CA ASP A 195 -6.39 -12.55 10.97
C ASP A 195 -7.38 -12.44 9.80
N SER A 196 -6.89 -11.93 8.68
CA SER A 196 -7.62 -11.84 7.41
C SER A 196 -6.69 -11.71 6.20
N GLN A 197 -7.24 -11.96 5.01
CA GLN A 197 -6.61 -11.74 3.72
C GLN A 197 -6.32 -10.27 3.39
N ALA A 198 -6.70 -9.30 4.25
CA ALA A 198 -6.21 -7.92 4.14
C ALA A 198 -4.80 -7.73 4.71
N TYR A 199 -4.38 -8.61 5.63
CA TYR A 199 -3.12 -8.46 6.35
C TYR A 199 -2.09 -9.52 5.98
N SER A 200 -2.54 -10.72 5.59
CA SER A 200 -1.66 -11.84 5.30
C SER A 200 -2.24 -12.74 4.22
N LEU A 201 -1.40 -13.13 3.25
CA LEU A 201 -1.66 -14.23 2.33
C LEU A 201 -1.96 -15.54 3.07
N MET A 202 -1.39 -15.72 4.26
CA MET A 202 -1.49 -16.95 5.06
C MET A 202 -2.83 -17.07 5.82
N SER A 203 -3.76 -16.13 5.63
CA SER A 203 -5.09 -16.19 6.23
C SER A 203 -6.11 -16.87 5.34
N TYR A 204 -6.97 -17.66 5.97
CA TYR A 204 -8.16 -18.25 5.34
C TYR A 204 -9.39 -17.36 5.51
N ASN A 205 -9.30 -16.31 6.32
CA ASN A 205 -10.42 -15.43 6.60
C ASN A 205 -10.47 -14.30 5.55
N PRO A 206 -11.63 -14.00 4.97
CA PRO A 206 -11.73 -12.96 3.95
C PRO A 206 -11.42 -11.58 4.55
N GLU A 207 -10.99 -10.65 3.72
CA GLU A 207 -10.62 -9.27 4.09
C GLU A 207 -11.74 -8.52 4.82
N ILE A 208 -13.00 -8.81 4.48
CA ILE A 208 -14.17 -8.20 5.12
C ILE A 208 -14.26 -8.51 6.61
N SER A 209 -13.62 -9.58 7.07
CA SER A 209 -13.62 -9.97 8.50
C SER A 209 -12.89 -8.95 9.38
N SER A 210 -11.94 -8.19 8.82
CA SER A 210 -11.22 -7.10 9.49
C SER A 210 -11.67 -5.70 9.06
N GLY A 211 -12.75 -5.60 8.27
CA GLY A 211 -13.39 -4.35 7.89
C GLY A 211 -12.92 -3.72 6.58
N GLN A 212 -12.04 -4.39 5.84
CA GLN A 212 -11.64 -4.05 4.46
C GLN A 212 -12.68 -4.53 3.45
N ASN A 213 -12.53 -4.15 2.18
CA ASN A 213 -13.37 -4.64 1.08
C ASN A 213 -12.58 -4.54 -0.23
N PHE A 214 -12.24 -5.69 -0.81
CA PHE A 214 -11.50 -5.76 -2.08
C PHE A 214 -12.42 -6.01 -3.28
N ALA A 215 -13.73 -5.89 -3.09
CA ALA A 215 -14.67 -5.88 -4.20
C ALA A 215 -14.68 -4.50 -4.88
N LYS A 216 -14.21 -4.46 -6.12
CA LYS A 216 -14.35 -3.27 -6.97
C LYS A 216 -15.72 -3.26 -7.66
N ASN A 217 -16.36 -2.09 -7.69
CA ASN A 217 -17.69 -1.88 -8.32
C ASN A 217 -18.77 -2.87 -7.86
N ALA A 218 -18.71 -3.35 -6.61
CA ALA A 218 -19.61 -4.34 -6.03
C ALA A 218 -19.70 -5.67 -6.81
N GLN A 219 -18.65 -6.04 -7.54
CA GLN A 219 -18.63 -7.29 -8.32
C GLN A 219 -18.06 -8.46 -7.52
N TRP A 220 -16.74 -8.62 -7.53
CA TRP A 220 -16.03 -9.76 -6.96
C TRP A 220 -14.85 -9.28 -6.13
N THR A 221 -14.53 -9.99 -5.04
CA THR A 221 -13.30 -9.73 -4.28
C THR A 221 -12.08 -9.99 -5.15
N HIS A 222 -11.03 -9.22 -4.94
CA HIS A 222 -9.75 -9.33 -5.64
C HIS A 222 -8.68 -9.71 -4.62
N TYR A 223 -7.73 -10.53 -5.05
CA TYR A 223 -6.73 -11.07 -4.14
C TYR A 223 -5.36 -10.44 -4.36
N SER A 224 -4.65 -10.22 -3.26
CA SER A 224 -3.22 -9.91 -3.36
C SER A 224 -2.46 -11.13 -3.85
N VAL A 225 -1.45 -10.88 -4.68
CA VAL A 225 -0.55 -11.91 -5.23
C VAL A 225 0.88 -11.75 -4.74
N ALA A 226 1.11 -10.78 -3.86
CA ALA A 226 2.39 -10.45 -3.26
C ALA A 226 2.22 -10.40 -1.72
N PRO A 227 3.31 -10.55 -0.94
CA PRO A 227 3.25 -10.50 0.52
C PRO A 227 2.55 -9.22 1.03
N LEU A 228 1.64 -9.38 1.98
CA LEU A 228 0.95 -8.29 2.67
C LEU A 228 1.66 -7.91 3.97
N MET A 229 1.13 -6.93 4.71
CA MET A 229 1.81 -6.28 5.83
C MET A 229 2.38 -7.26 6.87
N HIS A 230 1.63 -8.29 7.25
CA HIS A 230 2.08 -9.28 8.24
C HIS A 230 3.04 -10.31 7.63
N ASP A 231 2.86 -10.65 6.36
CA ASP A 231 3.75 -11.53 5.62
C ASP A 231 5.14 -10.92 5.50
N ILE A 232 5.22 -9.65 5.09
CA ILE A 232 6.45 -8.87 4.97
C ILE A 232 7.17 -8.83 6.31
N ALA A 233 6.45 -8.48 7.39
CA ALA A 233 7.07 -8.43 8.71
C ALA A 233 7.56 -9.79 9.20
N ALA A 234 6.83 -10.88 8.92
CA ALA A 234 7.22 -12.23 9.29
C ALA A 234 8.47 -12.67 8.51
N ILE A 235 8.47 -12.54 7.18
CA ILE A 235 9.58 -13.00 6.35
C ILE A 235 10.85 -12.18 6.61
N GLN A 236 10.72 -10.89 6.90
CA GLN A 236 11.84 -10.05 7.33
C GLN A 236 12.35 -10.41 8.72
N ALA A 237 11.49 -10.81 9.65
CA ALA A 237 11.93 -11.33 10.94
C ALA A 237 12.65 -12.69 10.80
N ALA A 238 12.32 -13.48 9.78
CA ALA A 238 12.96 -14.76 9.52
C ALA A 238 14.34 -14.64 8.84
N TYR A 239 14.45 -13.75 7.84
CA TYR A 239 15.59 -13.70 6.90
C TYR A 239 16.23 -12.32 6.74
N GLY A 240 15.68 -11.27 7.36
CA GLY A 240 16.15 -9.90 7.22
C GLY A 240 15.53 -9.17 6.03
N ALA A 241 15.37 -7.86 6.16
CA ALA A 241 14.81 -6.99 5.13
C ALA A 241 15.76 -6.75 3.95
N ASN A 242 15.20 -6.70 2.74
CA ASN A 242 15.96 -6.44 1.52
C ASN A 242 15.88 -4.96 1.12
N TYR A 243 16.83 -4.15 1.60
CA TYR A 243 16.92 -2.72 1.29
C TYR A 243 17.53 -2.42 -0.10
N GLN A 244 17.93 -3.44 -0.87
CA GLN A 244 18.37 -3.23 -2.26
C GLN A 244 17.19 -3.09 -3.21
N THR A 245 16.03 -3.63 -2.81
CA THR A 245 14.81 -3.57 -3.60
C THR A 245 14.34 -2.14 -3.73
N ARG A 246 14.24 -1.65 -4.98
CA ARG A 246 13.67 -0.34 -5.30
C ARG A 246 14.33 0.81 -4.51
N SER A 247 15.64 0.73 -4.25
CA SER A 247 16.36 1.69 -3.41
C SER A 247 16.62 3.08 -4.04
N GLY A 248 15.84 3.46 -5.04
CA GLY A 248 15.84 4.77 -5.68
C GLY A 248 14.41 5.18 -5.99
N ASP A 249 14.23 6.35 -6.60
CA ASP A 249 12.89 6.94 -6.79
C ASP A 249 11.91 6.02 -7.53
N THR A 250 10.88 5.58 -6.80
CA THR A 250 9.92 4.61 -7.28
C THR A 250 8.51 5.20 -7.35
N VAL A 251 7.82 4.96 -8.45
CA VAL A 251 6.39 5.25 -8.61
C VAL A 251 5.61 3.95 -8.51
N TYR A 252 4.66 3.90 -7.59
CA TYR A 252 3.67 2.82 -7.41
C TYR A 252 2.31 3.29 -7.92
N GLY A 253 1.52 2.39 -8.49
CA GLY A 253 0.21 2.71 -9.05
C GLY A 253 0.28 3.08 -10.54
N PHE A 254 -0.37 4.18 -10.92
CA PHE A 254 -0.27 4.70 -12.28
C PHE A 254 1.15 5.17 -12.57
N ASN A 255 1.57 5.12 -13.84
CA ASN A 255 2.93 5.52 -14.26
C ASN A 255 4.06 4.75 -13.52
N SER A 256 3.76 3.55 -13.02
CA SER A 256 4.67 2.76 -12.20
C SER A 256 5.94 2.38 -12.95
N ASN A 257 7.08 2.49 -12.25
CA ASN A 257 8.40 2.03 -12.71
C ASN A 257 8.90 0.81 -11.92
N THR A 258 8.02 0.16 -11.14
CA THR A 258 8.39 -0.96 -10.26
C THR A 258 8.80 -2.24 -10.99
N GLU A 259 8.44 -2.36 -12.27
CA GLU A 259 8.52 -3.61 -13.03
C GLU A 259 7.80 -4.79 -12.32
N ARG A 260 6.75 -4.48 -11.55
CA ARG A 260 5.86 -5.46 -10.92
C ARG A 260 4.43 -5.23 -11.38
N ASP A 261 3.83 -6.26 -11.95
CA ASP A 261 2.45 -6.20 -12.44
C ASP A 261 1.44 -5.92 -11.32
N TYR A 262 1.69 -6.39 -10.10
CA TYR A 262 0.83 -6.14 -8.94
C TYR A 262 0.97 -4.74 -8.32
N PHE A 263 1.95 -3.93 -8.73
CA PHE A 263 2.06 -2.52 -8.35
C PHE A 263 1.68 -1.54 -9.48
N SER A 264 1.55 -2.03 -10.72
CA SER A 264 1.31 -1.18 -11.89
C SER A 264 -0.17 -1.08 -12.24
N LEU A 265 -0.67 0.15 -12.35
CA LEU A 265 -2.02 0.48 -12.80
C LEU A 265 -1.96 1.17 -14.17
N THR A 266 -2.83 0.74 -15.07
CA THR A 266 -2.91 1.24 -16.45
C THR A 266 -4.32 1.69 -16.82
N SER A 267 -5.32 1.38 -15.99
CA SER A 267 -6.73 1.73 -16.22
C SER A 267 -7.45 2.08 -14.92
N SER A 268 -8.45 2.96 -15.02
CA SER A 268 -9.38 3.26 -13.92
C SER A 268 -10.19 2.04 -13.45
N GLN A 269 -10.19 0.96 -14.23
CA GLN A 269 -10.83 -0.32 -13.87
C GLN A 269 -9.93 -1.24 -13.05
N ASP A 270 -8.62 -1.00 -12.99
CA ASP A 270 -7.68 -1.88 -12.28
C ASP A 270 -7.97 -1.88 -10.77
N ALA A 271 -7.87 -3.03 -10.12
CA ALA A 271 -8.21 -3.21 -8.72
C ALA A 271 -6.94 -3.52 -7.91
N PRO A 272 -6.25 -2.48 -7.38
CA PRO A 272 -5.01 -2.66 -6.64
C PRO A 272 -5.25 -3.39 -5.33
N VAL A 273 -4.48 -4.44 -5.04
CA VAL A 273 -4.42 -5.08 -3.71
C VAL A 273 -2.97 -5.41 -3.39
N PHE A 274 -2.29 -4.53 -2.65
CA PHE A 274 -0.86 -4.68 -2.38
C PHE A 274 -0.39 -3.97 -1.10
N CYS A 275 0.76 -4.43 -0.59
CA CYS A 275 1.52 -3.76 0.46
C CYS A 275 2.87 -3.30 -0.11
N ILE A 276 3.21 -2.03 0.03
CA ILE A 276 4.45 -1.46 -0.48
C ILE A 276 5.61 -1.82 0.46
N TRP A 277 6.59 -2.54 -0.08
CA TRP A 277 7.94 -2.60 0.47
C TRP A 277 8.87 -1.78 -0.43
N ASP A 278 9.63 -0.86 0.15
CA ASP A 278 10.61 -0.05 -0.56
C ASP A 278 11.90 0.07 0.27
N GLY A 279 13.05 -0.01 -0.40
CA GLY A 279 14.37 0.05 0.20
C GLY A 279 14.88 1.48 0.45
N GLY A 280 14.23 2.49 -0.15
CA GLY A 280 14.52 3.92 0.00
C GLY A 280 14.50 4.63 -1.35
N GLY A 281 14.55 5.96 -1.32
CA GLY A 281 14.37 6.78 -2.52
C GLY A 281 13.51 7.98 -2.18
N ASN A 282 13.03 8.68 -3.19
CA ASN A 282 11.91 9.60 -3.07
C ASN A 282 10.73 9.06 -3.87
N ASP A 283 9.80 8.41 -3.19
CA ASP A 283 8.82 7.52 -3.79
C ASP A 283 7.45 8.17 -3.90
N THR A 284 6.64 7.71 -4.84
CA THR A 284 5.31 8.24 -5.13
C THR A 284 4.27 7.14 -5.20
N LEU A 285 3.18 7.29 -4.46
CA LEU A 285 1.94 6.55 -4.71
C LEU A 285 1.04 7.37 -5.65
N ASP A 286 0.99 6.97 -6.91
CA ASP A 286 0.23 7.63 -7.97
C ASP A 286 -1.12 6.92 -8.19
N CYS A 287 -2.19 7.58 -7.77
CA CYS A 287 -3.58 7.12 -7.91
C CYS A 287 -4.37 7.99 -8.90
N SER A 288 -3.68 8.73 -9.79
CA SER A 288 -4.25 9.77 -10.64
C SER A 288 -5.27 9.32 -11.68
N GLY A 289 -5.23 8.06 -12.10
CA GLY A 289 -6.17 7.52 -13.08
C GLY A 289 -7.53 7.12 -12.50
N PHE A 290 -7.77 7.28 -11.20
CA PHE A 290 -9.06 6.97 -10.58
C PHE A 290 -9.98 8.19 -10.49
N ASN A 291 -11.29 7.90 -10.50
CA ASN A 291 -12.36 8.90 -10.38
C ASN A 291 -13.31 8.64 -9.20
N GLN A 292 -13.00 7.63 -8.39
CA GLN A 292 -13.66 7.37 -7.13
C GLN A 292 -12.98 8.18 -6.04
N LYS A 293 -13.72 8.58 -5.01
CA LYS A 293 -13.15 9.13 -3.79
C LYS A 293 -12.15 8.17 -3.15
N GLN A 294 -10.99 8.68 -2.76
CA GLN A 294 -9.87 7.94 -2.18
C GLN A 294 -9.49 8.48 -0.82
N THR A 295 -8.90 7.61 0.01
CA THR A 295 -8.17 8.02 1.21
C THR A 295 -6.77 7.43 1.13
N ILE A 296 -5.78 8.28 0.88
CA ILE A 296 -4.39 7.91 0.70
C ILE A 296 -3.61 8.30 1.97
N ASN A 297 -2.98 7.33 2.60
CA ASN A 297 -2.22 7.52 3.83
C ASN A 297 -0.79 7.02 3.67
N LEU A 298 0.17 7.95 3.70
CA LEU A 298 1.60 7.69 3.49
C LEU A 298 2.34 7.21 4.75
N ASN A 299 1.65 7.03 5.88
CA ASN A 299 2.29 6.51 7.09
C ASN A 299 2.56 5.01 6.95
N ALA A 300 3.73 4.56 7.40
CA ALA A 300 4.04 3.13 7.53
C ALA A 300 2.99 2.44 8.42
N GLU A 301 2.69 1.18 8.09
CA GLU A 301 1.68 0.34 8.77
C GLU A 301 0.24 0.88 8.66
N ALA A 302 -0.01 1.85 7.77
CA ALA A 302 -1.35 2.33 7.47
C ALA A 302 -1.92 1.68 6.20
N PHE A 303 -3.26 1.70 6.13
CA PHE A 303 -4.02 1.33 4.95
C PHE A 303 -4.57 2.57 4.25
N SER A 304 -4.79 2.43 2.94
CA SER A 304 -5.41 3.39 2.06
C SER A 304 -6.60 2.75 1.34
N ASP A 305 -7.61 3.58 1.06
CA ASP A 305 -8.78 3.25 0.26
C ASP A 305 -8.56 3.82 -1.15
N VAL A 306 -8.28 2.95 -2.13
CA VAL A 306 -7.83 3.34 -3.48
C VAL A 306 -8.71 2.71 -4.55
N GLY A 307 -9.10 3.50 -5.55
CA GLY A 307 -9.83 3.00 -6.73
C GLY A 307 -11.23 2.43 -6.44
N GLY A 308 -11.92 2.97 -5.42
CA GLY A 308 -13.26 2.53 -5.01
C GLY A 308 -13.30 1.28 -4.13
N MET A 309 -12.16 0.82 -3.65
CA MET A 309 -11.99 -0.29 -2.72
C MET A 309 -11.62 0.24 -1.32
N LYS A 310 -11.64 -0.64 -0.31
CA LYS A 310 -11.37 -0.27 1.09
C LYS A 310 -10.22 -1.04 1.70
N GLY A 311 -9.22 -0.33 2.20
CA GLY A 311 -8.01 -0.84 2.85
C GLY A 311 -7.22 -1.83 2.00
N ASN A 312 -7.16 -1.58 0.70
CA ASN A 312 -6.58 -2.46 -0.32
C ASN A 312 -5.12 -2.13 -0.65
N VAL A 313 -4.68 -0.91 -0.34
CA VAL A 313 -3.28 -0.49 -0.46
C VAL A 313 -2.73 -0.23 0.93
N SER A 314 -1.52 -0.71 1.23
CA SER A 314 -0.87 -0.47 2.51
C SER A 314 0.62 -0.23 2.35
N ILE A 315 1.27 0.33 3.38
CA ILE A 315 2.71 0.56 3.41
C ILE A 315 3.32 -0.30 4.52
N ALA A 316 4.34 -1.08 4.20
CA ALA A 316 4.98 -1.98 5.16
C ALA A 316 5.71 -1.21 6.27
N LYS A 317 5.94 -1.89 7.39
CA LYS A 317 6.69 -1.32 8.50
C LYS A 317 8.10 -0.91 8.08
N GLY A 318 8.51 0.30 8.45
CA GLY A 318 9.86 0.81 8.19
C GLY A 318 10.07 1.37 6.79
N VAL A 319 9.01 1.44 5.96
CA VAL A 319 9.02 2.09 4.65
C VAL A 319 8.58 3.55 4.81
N THR A 320 9.22 4.45 4.07
CA THR A 320 8.77 5.84 3.91
C THR A 320 8.38 6.02 2.45
N ILE A 321 7.19 6.54 2.20
CA ILE A 321 6.75 6.98 0.87
C ILE A 321 6.52 8.48 0.98
N GLU A 322 7.21 9.27 0.15
CA GLU A 322 7.25 10.72 0.29
C GLU A 322 6.07 11.39 -0.39
N ASN A 323 5.58 10.85 -1.51
CA ASN A 323 4.67 11.59 -2.38
C ASN A 323 3.37 10.83 -2.65
N ALA A 324 2.29 11.59 -2.85
CA ALA A 324 1.00 11.05 -3.25
C ALA A 324 0.35 11.94 -4.33
N ILE A 325 -0.28 11.27 -5.30
CA ILE A 325 -1.11 11.91 -6.31
C ILE A 325 -2.51 11.29 -6.23
N GLY A 326 -3.51 12.09 -5.87
CA GLY A 326 -4.91 11.70 -5.89
C GLY A 326 -5.51 11.73 -7.30
N GLY A 327 -6.80 11.41 -7.38
CA GLY A 327 -7.57 11.24 -8.61
C GLY A 327 -8.33 12.48 -9.02
N SER A 328 -9.51 12.28 -9.62
CA SER A 328 -10.37 13.36 -10.10
C SER A 328 -11.62 13.59 -9.24
N HIS A 329 -11.65 13.09 -8.00
CA HIS A 329 -12.76 13.23 -7.08
C HIS A 329 -12.24 13.69 -5.71
N ASP A 330 -13.11 14.24 -4.86
CA ASP A 330 -12.86 14.65 -3.47
C ASP A 330 -12.09 13.62 -2.62
N ASP A 331 -10.77 13.69 -2.67
CA ASP A 331 -9.85 12.76 -2.06
C ASP A 331 -9.38 13.27 -0.69
N THR A 332 -8.82 12.35 0.11
CA THR A 332 -8.14 12.69 1.36
C THR A 332 -6.71 12.18 1.30
N LEU A 333 -5.73 13.08 1.31
CA LEU A 333 -4.30 12.73 1.29
C LEU A 333 -3.69 13.09 2.64
N ILE A 334 -3.06 12.09 3.26
CA ILE A 334 -2.41 12.18 4.56
C ILE A 334 -0.93 11.83 4.37
N GLY A 335 -0.07 12.85 4.49
CA GLY A 335 1.37 12.69 4.55
C GLY A 335 1.84 12.00 5.84
N ASN A 336 3.15 11.97 6.04
CA ASN A 336 3.80 11.29 7.14
C ASN A 336 4.74 12.23 7.88
N ARG A 337 5.87 11.75 8.39
CA ARG A 337 6.85 12.57 9.12
C ARG A 337 7.95 13.13 8.22
N ALA A 338 8.09 12.59 7.01
CA ALA A 338 9.04 13.05 6.01
C ALA A 338 8.53 14.33 5.33
N ASN A 339 9.30 14.87 4.39
CA ASN A 339 8.85 15.97 3.55
C ASN A 339 7.95 15.37 2.46
N ASN A 340 6.67 15.72 2.45
CA ASN A 340 5.76 15.15 1.47
C ASN A 340 5.46 16.11 0.31
N ARG A 341 5.37 15.59 -0.92
CA ARG A 341 4.72 16.32 -2.03
C ARG A 341 3.34 15.71 -2.28
N LEU A 342 2.30 16.50 -2.04
CA LEU A 342 0.90 16.06 -2.11
C LEU A 342 0.20 16.82 -3.24
N LYS A 343 -0.36 16.08 -4.18
CA LYS A 343 -1.21 16.60 -5.25
C LYS A 343 -2.58 15.96 -5.14
N GLY A 344 -3.61 16.74 -4.79
CA GLY A 344 -4.98 16.24 -4.66
C GLY A 344 -5.54 15.73 -5.98
N GLY A 345 -5.30 16.49 -7.05
CA GLY A 345 -5.87 16.21 -8.36
C GLY A 345 -7.08 17.10 -8.58
N GLY A 346 -8.15 16.59 -9.20
CA GLY A 346 -9.40 17.34 -9.32
C GLY A 346 -10.39 16.93 -8.23
N GLY A 347 -11.31 17.82 -7.86
CA GLY A 347 -12.25 17.56 -6.77
C GLY A 347 -12.07 18.57 -5.65
N ALA A 348 -12.77 18.39 -4.53
CA ALA A 348 -12.56 19.17 -3.31
C ALA A 348 -11.75 18.32 -2.31
N ASP A 349 -10.43 18.40 -2.38
CA ASP A 349 -9.55 17.49 -1.64
C ASP A 349 -9.27 18.00 -0.23
N THR A 350 -9.07 17.05 0.69
CA THR A 350 -8.59 17.34 2.05
C THR A 350 -7.14 16.88 2.19
N LEU A 351 -6.25 17.84 2.34
CA LEU A 351 -4.81 17.60 2.37
C LEU A 351 -4.26 17.82 3.79
N ARG A 352 -3.43 16.89 4.22
CA ARG A 352 -2.72 16.94 5.50
C ARG A 352 -1.26 16.58 5.26
N GLY A 353 -0.35 17.52 5.50
CA GLY A 353 1.09 17.32 5.29
C GLY A 353 1.70 16.44 6.39
N GLY A 354 1.39 16.76 7.65
CA GLY A 354 1.93 16.05 8.81
C GLY A 354 3.22 16.66 9.37
N GLY A 355 4.26 15.85 9.47
CA GLY A 355 5.60 16.29 9.85
C GLY A 355 6.34 16.92 8.67
N GLY A 356 7.67 17.02 8.72
CA GLY A 356 8.45 17.48 7.58
C GLY A 356 8.16 18.91 7.09
N ALA A 357 8.71 19.24 5.92
CA ALA A 357 8.43 20.45 5.16
C ALA A 357 7.72 20.06 3.86
N ASP A 358 6.40 20.21 3.87
CA ASP A 358 5.54 19.66 2.83
C ASP A 358 5.31 20.63 1.68
N VAL A 359 4.99 20.08 0.51
CA VAL A 359 4.62 20.84 -0.68
C VAL A 359 3.25 20.38 -1.17
N PHE A 360 2.29 21.31 -1.19
CA PHE A 360 0.96 21.10 -1.77
C PHE A 360 0.96 21.63 -3.20
N VAL A 361 0.80 20.74 -4.18
CA VAL A 361 1.05 21.01 -5.60
C VAL A 361 -0.26 21.22 -6.36
N TYR A 362 -0.31 22.29 -7.16
CA TYR A 362 -1.42 22.59 -8.06
C TYR A 362 -0.90 22.93 -9.45
N ASP A 363 -1.25 22.09 -10.42
CA ASP A 363 -0.76 22.20 -11.80
C ASP A 363 -1.81 22.81 -12.74
N LYS A 364 -3.10 22.74 -12.39
CA LYS A 364 -4.21 23.22 -13.23
C LYS A 364 -5.24 23.98 -12.42
N ALA A 365 -5.99 24.85 -13.10
CA ALA A 365 -7.11 25.57 -12.46
C ALA A 365 -8.20 24.62 -11.96
N SER A 366 -8.40 23.50 -12.67
CA SER A 366 -9.33 22.44 -12.28
C SER A 366 -8.95 21.71 -10.99
N ASP A 367 -7.71 21.85 -10.53
CA ASP A 367 -7.25 21.14 -9.34
C ASP A 367 -7.87 21.72 -8.06
N SER A 368 -8.37 22.97 -8.07
CA SER A 368 -9.04 23.56 -6.90
C SER A 368 -9.93 24.73 -7.31
N THR A 369 -11.08 24.40 -7.90
CA THR A 369 -12.05 25.41 -8.36
C THR A 369 -12.79 26.05 -7.17
N PRO A 370 -13.42 27.24 -7.31
CA PRO A 370 -14.21 27.83 -6.22
C PRO A 370 -15.35 26.93 -5.70
N ALA A 371 -15.96 26.13 -6.60
CA ALA A 371 -17.04 25.21 -6.26
C ALA A 371 -16.54 23.94 -5.55
N SER A 372 -15.34 23.48 -5.94
CA SER A 372 -14.67 22.31 -5.39
C SER A 372 -13.25 22.70 -4.99
N ALA A 373 -13.15 23.46 -3.90
CA ALA A 373 -11.90 24.06 -3.44
C ALA A 373 -11.29 23.22 -2.32
N ASP A 374 -10.02 22.89 -2.51
CA ASP A 374 -9.20 22.12 -1.59
C ASP A 374 -9.06 22.75 -0.22
N LEU A 375 -8.84 21.89 0.78
CA LEU A 375 -8.63 22.25 2.16
C LEU A 375 -7.34 21.64 2.71
N ILE A 376 -6.37 22.49 3.03
CA ILE A 376 -5.19 22.11 3.80
C ILE A 376 -5.49 22.24 5.31
N THR A 377 -5.25 21.17 6.06
CA THR A 377 -5.72 21.05 7.45
C THR A 377 -4.65 21.29 8.52
N ASP A 378 -3.36 21.26 8.16
CA ASP A 378 -2.28 21.41 9.13
C ASP A 378 -1.07 22.23 8.63
N PHE A 379 -1.27 23.06 7.60
CA PHE A 379 -0.22 23.92 7.03
C PHE A 379 0.60 24.69 8.09
N VAL A 380 1.91 24.68 7.95
CA VAL A 380 2.87 25.37 8.81
C VAL A 380 3.62 26.43 7.99
N SER A 381 3.15 27.68 8.09
CA SER A 381 3.79 28.84 7.45
C SER A 381 5.28 28.96 7.80
N GLY A 382 6.11 29.26 6.80
CA GLY A 382 7.57 29.33 6.90
C GLY A 382 8.28 27.97 6.81
N ARG A 383 7.53 26.85 6.77
CA ARG A 383 8.06 25.50 6.60
C ARG A 383 7.47 24.84 5.36
N ASP A 384 6.16 24.75 5.32
CA ASP A 384 5.43 24.12 4.22
C ASP A 384 5.26 25.11 3.05
N ARG A 385 4.98 24.58 1.86
CA ARG A 385 4.89 25.33 0.61
C ARG A 385 3.62 25.01 -0.16
N ILE A 386 3.08 26.01 -0.83
CA ILE A 386 2.06 25.84 -1.86
C ILE A 386 2.75 26.10 -3.19
N ASP A 387 2.77 25.10 -4.07
CA ASP A 387 3.42 25.20 -5.37
C ASP A 387 2.39 25.44 -6.47
N LEU A 388 2.35 26.67 -6.98
CA LEU A 388 1.49 27.11 -8.07
C LEU A 388 2.27 27.33 -9.37
N THR A 389 3.52 26.86 -9.45
CA THR A 389 4.34 27.04 -10.64
C THR A 389 3.77 26.29 -11.84
N GLY A 390 3.24 25.08 -11.64
CA GLY A 390 2.53 24.31 -12.65
C GLY A 390 1.27 25.05 -13.14
N LEU A 391 0.42 25.50 -12.22
CA LEU A 391 -0.77 26.31 -12.55
C LEU A 391 -0.42 27.53 -13.42
N SER A 392 0.59 28.30 -13.02
CA SER A 392 1.02 29.50 -13.76
C SER A 392 1.50 29.17 -15.18
N GLN A 393 2.18 28.04 -15.37
CA GLN A 393 2.64 27.58 -16.67
C GLN A 393 1.50 27.08 -17.54
N ASP A 394 0.58 26.28 -16.99
CA ASP A 394 -0.59 25.73 -17.68
C ASP A 394 -1.50 26.84 -18.22
N THR A 395 -1.78 27.87 -17.40
CA THR A 395 -2.63 28.99 -17.80
C THR A 395 -1.89 30.10 -18.53
N ARG A 396 -0.54 30.05 -18.57
CA ARG A 396 0.35 31.11 -19.07
C ARG A 396 0.10 32.46 -18.41
N THR A 397 -0.18 32.45 -17.12
CA THR A 397 -0.58 33.63 -16.34
C THR A 397 0.44 33.91 -15.25
N GLN A 398 0.96 35.14 -15.19
CA GLN A 398 1.83 35.55 -14.07
C GLN A 398 1.00 35.87 -12.84
N LEU A 399 1.17 35.10 -11.78
CA LEU A 399 0.48 35.32 -10.51
C LEU A 399 1.08 36.51 -9.77
N GLN A 400 0.26 37.50 -9.41
CA GLN A 400 0.69 38.69 -8.68
C GLN A 400 -0.16 38.91 -7.44
N LEU A 401 0.51 39.11 -6.32
CA LEU A 401 -0.16 39.47 -5.08
C LEU A 401 -0.81 40.86 -5.20
N VAL A 402 -2.11 40.93 -4.93
CA VAL A 402 -2.86 42.19 -4.87
C VAL A 402 -3.72 42.26 -3.61
N HIS A 403 -4.22 43.45 -3.29
CA HIS A 403 -5.14 43.63 -2.17
C HIS A 403 -6.62 43.45 -2.57
N THR A 404 -6.95 43.73 -3.80
CA THR A 404 -8.27 43.53 -4.40
C THR A 404 -8.04 43.20 -5.87
N TYR A 405 -8.95 42.45 -6.50
CA TYR A 405 -8.87 42.22 -7.93
C TYR A 405 -8.88 43.55 -8.68
N THR A 406 -7.94 43.69 -9.62
CA THR A 406 -7.73 44.86 -10.47
C THR A 406 -8.32 44.67 -11.87
N GLY A 407 -8.83 43.46 -12.17
CA GLY A 407 -9.26 43.05 -13.50
C GLY A 407 -8.10 42.57 -14.37
N ARG A 408 -6.98 42.17 -13.75
CA ARG A 408 -5.85 41.58 -14.46
C ARG A 408 -5.79 40.09 -14.19
N ALA A 409 -5.62 39.31 -15.26
CA ALA A 409 -5.31 37.89 -15.14
C ALA A 409 -4.06 37.69 -14.26
N GLY A 410 -4.17 36.75 -13.32
CA GLY A 410 -3.15 36.40 -12.34
C GLY A 410 -3.26 37.18 -11.03
N ASP A 411 -4.22 38.08 -10.88
CA ASP A 411 -4.46 38.75 -9.61
C ASP A 411 -4.74 37.72 -8.52
N THR A 412 -3.88 37.70 -7.51
CA THR A 412 -3.86 36.69 -6.45
C THR A 412 -4.06 37.35 -5.09
N LEU A 413 -5.07 36.88 -4.36
CA LEU A 413 -5.38 37.30 -2.99
C LEU A 413 -4.94 36.22 -2.01
N VAL A 414 -4.17 36.61 -0.98
CA VAL A 414 -3.79 35.73 0.14
C VAL A 414 -4.29 36.35 1.43
N ARG A 415 -5.38 35.82 2.00
CA ARG A 415 -6.12 36.49 3.09
C ARG A 415 -6.79 35.51 4.05
N PHE A 416 -7.07 35.99 5.26
CA PHE A 416 -8.00 35.34 6.18
C PHE A 416 -9.42 35.85 5.93
N ASN A 417 -10.41 34.95 5.87
CA ASN A 417 -11.82 35.29 5.81
C ASN A 417 -12.48 34.89 7.13
N ALA A 418 -12.99 35.89 7.85
CA ALA A 418 -13.59 35.71 9.16
C ALA A 418 -14.92 34.94 9.13
N TYR A 419 -15.68 34.99 8.02
CA TYR A 419 -16.98 34.30 7.91
C TYR A 419 -16.81 32.78 7.85
N SER A 420 -15.85 32.31 7.05
CA SER A 420 -15.54 30.88 6.94
C SER A 420 -14.49 30.39 7.95
N ASN A 421 -13.83 31.31 8.66
CA ASN A 421 -12.72 31.04 9.56
C ASN A 421 -11.63 30.21 8.87
N ARG A 422 -11.18 30.69 7.70
CA ARG A 422 -10.19 30.04 6.85
C ARG A 422 -9.25 31.07 6.23
N TYR A 423 -8.02 30.65 5.98
CA TYR A 423 -7.10 31.32 5.08
C TYR A 423 -7.37 30.86 3.66
N PHE A 424 -7.21 31.75 2.68
CA PHE A 424 -7.42 31.45 1.29
C PHE A 424 -6.31 32.00 0.41
N VAL A 425 -6.02 31.26 -0.65
CA VAL A 425 -5.35 31.74 -1.86
C VAL A 425 -6.40 31.73 -2.96
N ALA A 426 -6.80 32.92 -3.43
CA ALA A 426 -7.85 33.08 -4.44
C ALA A 426 -7.28 33.82 -5.65
N ILE A 427 -7.42 33.25 -6.85
CA ILE A 427 -6.76 33.74 -8.06
C ILE A 427 -7.82 34.03 -9.12
N ASP A 428 -7.80 35.23 -9.67
CA ASP A 428 -8.49 35.59 -10.91
C ASP A 428 -7.56 35.25 -12.07
N LEU A 429 -7.81 34.13 -12.77
CA LEU A 429 -6.95 33.65 -13.85
C LEU A 429 -7.33 34.28 -15.19
N THR A 430 -8.55 34.82 -15.31
CA THR A 430 -9.12 35.34 -16.57
C THR A 430 -9.10 36.87 -16.67
N GLY A 431 -8.89 37.58 -15.56
CA GLY A 431 -8.93 39.04 -15.47
C GLY A 431 -10.34 39.62 -15.44
N ASN A 432 -11.35 38.82 -15.10
CA ASN A 432 -12.74 39.26 -15.08
C ASN A 432 -13.20 39.78 -13.70
N GLY A 433 -12.29 39.82 -12.72
CA GLY A 433 -12.58 40.21 -11.34
C GLY A 433 -13.27 39.12 -10.51
N GLN A 434 -13.28 37.87 -10.97
CA GLN A 434 -13.83 36.71 -10.27
C GLN A 434 -12.73 35.70 -9.94
N THR A 435 -12.95 34.92 -8.89
CA THR A 435 -12.02 33.85 -8.53
C THR A 435 -12.23 32.65 -9.44
N ASP A 436 -11.18 32.22 -10.13
CA ASP A 436 -11.15 31.02 -10.99
C ASP A 436 -10.46 29.82 -10.30
N PHE A 437 -9.56 30.09 -9.35
CA PHE A 437 -8.89 29.09 -8.51
C PHE A 437 -8.97 29.51 -7.04
N LEU A 438 -9.32 28.57 -6.15
CA LEU A 438 -9.48 28.82 -4.73
C LEU A 438 -8.89 27.67 -3.91
N LEU A 439 -7.89 27.96 -3.10
CA LEU A 439 -7.35 27.05 -2.09
C LEU A 439 -7.70 27.56 -0.69
N LYS A 440 -8.06 26.65 0.22
CA LYS A 440 -8.42 26.94 1.61
C LYS A 440 -7.41 26.33 2.58
N SER A 441 -7.19 26.98 3.71
CA SER A 441 -6.45 26.39 4.83
C SER A 441 -7.07 26.75 6.18
N THR A 442 -7.00 25.79 7.11
CA THR A 442 -7.33 26.03 8.53
C THR A 442 -6.21 26.73 9.28
N ARG A 443 -5.02 26.82 8.69
CA ARG A 443 -3.82 27.41 9.26
C ARG A 443 -3.33 28.58 8.43
N LEU A 444 -2.53 29.44 9.07
CA LEU A 444 -1.98 30.64 8.45
C LEU A 444 -1.21 30.29 7.18
N ILE A 445 -1.56 30.96 6.08
CA ILE A 445 -0.77 31.01 4.85
C ILE A 445 -0.28 32.45 4.68
N ARG A 446 1.00 32.63 4.40
CA ARG A 446 1.59 33.91 4.02
C ARG A 446 1.96 33.90 2.54
N PRO A 447 2.00 35.06 1.87
CA PRO A 447 2.46 35.13 0.48
C PRO A 447 3.83 34.53 0.25
N GLN A 448 4.73 34.61 1.25
CA GLN A 448 6.07 34.04 1.17
C GLN A 448 6.07 32.52 1.11
N ASP A 449 4.97 31.85 1.48
CA ASP A 449 4.85 30.39 1.49
C ASP A 449 4.49 29.82 0.10
N ILE A 450 4.20 30.69 -0.87
CA ILE A 450 3.64 30.33 -2.18
C ILE A 450 4.72 30.45 -3.28
N SER A 451 5.04 29.34 -3.93
CA SER A 451 5.88 29.32 -5.12
C SER A 451 5.08 29.71 -6.36
N GLY A 452 5.70 30.47 -7.27
CA GLY A 452 5.03 31.00 -8.48
C GLY A 452 4.34 32.35 -8.29
N LEU A 453 4.26 32.86 -7.07
CA LEU A 453 3.67 34.17 -6.76
C LEU A 453 4.71 35.29 -6.84
N THR A 454 4.44 36.32 -7.65
CA THR A 454 5.24 37.55 -7.67
C THR A 454 4.67 38.58 -6.70
N THR A 455 5.55 39.11 -5.84
CA THR A 455 5.24 40.29 -5.03
C THR A 455 5.76 41.50 -5.76
N SER A 456 4.92 42.51 -6.01
CA SER A 456 5.43 43.79 -6.48
C SER A 456 6.44 44.29 -5.45
N ARG A 457 7.68 44.55 -5.89
CA ARG A 457 8.56 45.43 -5.11
C ARG A 457 7.83 46.76 -5.10
N TYR A 458 7.18 47.12 -3.99
CA TYR A 458 6.92 48.52 -3.73
C TYR A 458 8.31 49.16 -3.69
N ALA A 459 8.66 49.85 -4.78
CA ALA A 459 9.69 50.85 -4.74
C ALA A 459 9.29 51.79 -3.60
N SER A 460 10.07 51.77 -2.53
CA SER A 460 10.07 52.80 -1.52
C SER A 460 10.42 54.11 -2.24
N GLY A 461 9.37 54.86 -2.61
CA GLY A 461 9.47 56.25 -3.04
C GLY A 461 9.72 57.15 -1.85
#